data_AF-A0A2A7N7E6-F1
#
_entry.id   AF-A0A2A7N7E6-F1
#
_cell.length_a   1.000
_cell.length_b   1.000
_cell.length_c   1.000
_cell.angle_alpha   90.00
_cell.angle_beta   90.00
_cell.angle_gamma   90.00
#
_symmetry.space_group_name_H-M   'P 1'
#
loop_
_entity.id
_entity.type
_entity.pdbx_description
1 polymer ?
#
loop_
_entity_poly.entity_id
_entity_poly.type
_entity_poly.pdbx_seq_one_letter_code
_entity_poly.pdbx_strand_id
1 'polypeptide(L)'
;MRLRNGEHGYGAVTKFLHWLTVFAIVGQFLVGLTMEADDAALDREKARIDALEDIGKDVAKDRGLEELFEVEIERLEEDLDARRDEYMSAAFTDVFSGRFLTDGVSLPEIHVLLGLSILLLGMARVLWRAFTPLPPWAPYLEPGERRLETVLEKLLLTMLFVVPFTGLLLIFGDIDWLAAHIGAQVVLLLVIAVHVGLVLRHTVVRRDGQLWRMV
;
A
#
# COMPACT_ATOMS: atom_id res chain seq x y z
N MET A 1 32.74 -6.60 5.71
CA MET A 1 31.72 -6.48 4.63
C MET A 1 31.97 -5.18 3.87
N ARG A 2 31.83 -5.16 2.54
CA ARG A 2 31.93 -3.91 1.76
C ARG A 2 30.59 -3.16 1.83
N LEU A 3 30.63 -1.87 2.16
CA LEU A 3 29.41 -1.08 2.37
C LEU A 3 28.73 -0.69 1.05
N ARG A 4 29.55 -0.31 0.05
CA ARG A 4 29.10 0.12 -1.28
C ARG A 4 29.22 -1.00 -2.31
N ASN A 5 28.44 -0.89 -3.38
CA ASN A 5 28.52 -1.81 -4.52
C ASN A 5 29.86 -1.68 -5.27
N GLY A 6 30.20 -2.69 -6.06
CA GLY A 6 31.33 -2.66 -6.98
C GLY A 6 31.46 -3.98 -7.74
N GLU A 7 32.64 -4.31 -8.25
CA GLU A 7 32.86 -5.54 -9.03
C GLU A 7 32.52 -6.83 -8.25
N HIS A 8 32.76 -6.81 -6.94
CA HIS A 8 32.39 -7.87 -6.00
C HIS A 8 30.87 -8.07 -5.80
N GLY A 9 30.01 -7.25 -6.40
CA GLY A 9 28.55 -7.34 -6.24
C GLY A 9 27.94 -6.23 -5.39
N TYR A 10 26.77 -6.51 -4.82
CA TYR A 10 26.02 -5.57 -3.99
C TYR A 10 26.66 -5.42 -2.61
N GLY A 11 26.81 -4.16 -2.17
CA GLY A 11 27.30 -3.83 -0.84
C GLY A 11 26.24 -4.04 0.25
N ALA A 12 26.68 -4.09 1.51
CA ALA A 12 25.83 -4.34 2.68
C ALA A 12 24.66 -3.34 2.81
N VAL A 13 24.88 -2.05 2.50
CA VAL A 13 23.83 -1.02 2.59
C VAL A 13 22.72 -1.29 1.57
N THR A 14 23.08 -1.64 0.34
CA THR A 14 22.10 -1.94 -0.71
C THR A 14 21.26 -3.17 -0.35
N LYS A 15 21.88 -4.22 0.19
CA LYS A 15 21.18 -5.43 0.65
C LYS A 15 20.25 -5.13 1.82
N PHE A 16 20.75 -4.39 2.82
CA PHE A 16 19.95 -3.98 3.97
C PHE A 16 18.73 -3.16 3.55
N LEU A 17 18.92 -2.10 2.74
CA LEU A 17 17.82 -1.29 2.23
C LEU A 17 16.86 -2.10 1.34
N HIS A 18 17.30 -3.17 0.69
CA HIS A 18 16.43 -4.04 -0.10
C HIS A 18 15.53 -4.87 0.81
N TRP A 19 16.10 -5.64 1.73
CA TRP A 19 15.32 -6.49 2.62
C TRP A 19 14.44 -5.69 3.57
N LEU A 20 14.91 -4.53 4.07
CA LEU A 20 14.09 -3.65 4.87
C LEU A 20 12.86 -3.16 4.09
N THR A 21 13.01 -2.78 2.83
CA THR A 21 11.87 -2.42 1.97
C THR A 21 10.95 -3.62 1.71
N VAL A 22 11.49 -4.82 1.51
CA VAL A 22 10.66 -6.04 1.35
C VAL A 22 9.81 -6.28 2.60
N PHE A 23 10.41 -6.24 3.79
CA PHE A 23 9.68 -6.42 5.04
C PHE A 23 8.65 -5.32 5.27
N ALA A 24 8.98 -4.06 4.96
CA ALA A 24 8.03 -2.96 5.05
C ALA A 24 6.83 -3.14 4.11
N ILE A 25 7.06 -3.54 2.85
CA ILE A 25 5.97 -3.81 1.88
C ILE A 25 5.11 -4.98 2.34
N VAL A 26 5.71 -6.08 2.81
CA VAL A 26 4.97 -7.24 3.32
C VAL A 26 4.14 -6.84 4.53
N GLY A 27 4.72 -6.09 5.48
CA GLY A 27 3.99 -5.56 6.63
C GLY A 27 2.83 -4.66 6.22
N GLN A 28 3.05 -3.74 5.28
CA GLN A 28 2.01 -2.84 4.77
C GLN A 28 0.86 -3.61 4.12
N PHE A 29 1.17 -4.63 3.33
CA PHE A 29 0.15 -5.46 2.69
C PHE A 29 -0.67 -6.26 3.71
N LEU A 30 -0.01 -6.87 4.70
CA LEU A 30 -0.70 -7.62 5.77
C LEU A 30 -1.61 -6.72 6.60
N VAL A 31 -1.15 -5.52 6.97
CA VAL A 31 -1.97 -4.54 7.71
C VAL A 31 -3.14 -4.07 6.85
N GLY A 32 -2.92 -3.80 5.56
CA GLY A 32 -4.00 -3.46 4.64
C GLY A 32 -5.10 -4.52 4.56
N LEU A 33 -4.73 -5.81 4.46
CA LEU A 33 -5.69 -6.92 4.47
C LEU A 33 -6.50 -7.02 5.78
N THR A 34 -5.92 -6.62 6.91
CA THR A 34 -6.64 -6.61 8.18
C THR A 34 -7.61 -5.44 8.31
N MET A 35 -7.32 -4.30 7.66
CA MET A 35 -8.24 -3.15 7.63
C MET A 35 -9.48 -3.42 6.77
N GLU A 36 -9.34 -4.19 5.68
CA GLU A 36 -10.48 -4.60 4.83
C GLU A 36 -11.57 -5.33 5.64
N ALA A 37 -11.21 -5.99 6.75
CA ALA A 37 -12.18 -6.63 7.64
C ALA A 37 -13.03 -5.61 8.44
N ASP A 38 -12.45 -4.48 8.83
CA ASP A 38 -13.14 -3.39 9.52
C ASP A 38 -14.01 -2.60 8.52
N ASP A 39 -13.50 -2.34 7.32
CA ASP A 39 -14.27 -1.73 6.23
C ASP A 39 -15.49 -2.59 5.88
N ALA A 40 -15.32 -3.92 5.81
CA ALA A 40 -16.43 -4.83 5.57
C ALA A 40 -17.53 -4.76 6.64
N ALA A 41 -17.24 -4.28 7.86
CA ALA A 41 -18.26 -4.06 8.89
C ALA A 41 -19.08 -2.80 8.61
N LEU A 42 -18.42 -1.71 8.21
CA LEU A 42 -19.07 -0.47 7.79
C LEU A 42 -19.90 -0.69 6.52
N ASP A 43 -19.37 -1.45 5.55
CA ASP A 43 -20.10 -1.81 4.32
C ASP A 43 -21.37 -2.61 4.62
N ARG A 44 -21.32 -3.51 5.62
CA ARG A 44 -22.53 -4.24 6.08
C ARG A 44 -23.53 -3.32 6.76
N GLU A 45 -23.09 -2.25 7.41
CA GLU A 45 -23.95 -1.24 8.02
C GLU A 45 -24.60 -0.38 6.93
N LYS A 46 -23.82 0.07 5.94
CA LYS A 46 -24.32 0.77 4.75
C LYS A 46 -25.37 -0.04 4.00
N ALA A 47 -25.06 -1.30 3.68
CA ALA A 47 -26.01 -2.18 2.99
C ALA A 47 -27.31 -2.42 3.79
N ARG A 48 -27.29 -2.27 5.12
CA ARG A 48 -28.51 -2.31 5.95
C ARG A 48 -29.30 -1.02 5.84
N ILE A 49 -28.63 0.14 5.79
CA ILE A 49 -29.28 1.44 5.59
C ILE A 49 -29.92 1.48 4.21
N ASP A 50 -29.20 1.08 3.15
CA ASP A 50 -29.73 0.99 1.78
C ASP A 50 -30.96 0.07 1.73
N ALA A 51 -30.89 -1.10 2.36
CA ALA A 51 -32.03 -2.02 2.42
C ALA A 51 -33.20 -1.47 3.23
N LEU A 52 -32.94 -0.67 4.27
CA LEU A 52 -33.98 0.03 5.03
C LEU A 52 -34.64 1.09 4.17
N GLU A 53 -33.89 1.87 3.40
CA GLU A 53 -34.40 2.86 2.44
C GLU A 53 -35.35 2.19 1.44
N ASP A 54 -34.88 1.13 0.77
CA ASP A 54 -35.65 0.39 -0.24
C ASP A 54 -36.98 -0.15 0.31
N ILE A 55 -36.96 -0.73 1.51
CA ILE A 55 -38.16 -1.34 2.12
C ILE A 55 -39.08 -0.26 2.72
N GLY A 56 -38.50 0.76 3.34
CA GLY A 56 -39.21 1.78 4.11
C GLY A 56 -39.87 2.85 3.24
N LYS A 57 -39.33 3.13 2.06
CA LYS A 57 -39.82 4.18 1.15
C LYS A 57 -41.29 4.01 0.78
N ASP A 58 -41.69 2.81 0.37
CA ASP A 58 -43.09 2.55 -0.01
C ASP A 58 -44.03 2.66 1.20
N VAL A 59 -43.61 2.16 2.37
CA VAL A 59 -44.40 2.23 3.61
C VAL A 59 -44.52 3.67 4.12
N ALA A 60 -43.46 4.45 4.03
CA ALA A 60 -43.45 5.87 4.41
C ALA A 60 -44.35 6.68 3.48
N LYS A 61 -44.29 6.41 2.17
CA LYS A 61 -45.15 7.03 1.16
C LYS A 61 -46.64 6.76 1.41
N ASP A 62 -47.00 5.50 1.68
CA ASP A 62 -48.39 5.12 1.99
C ASP A 62 -48.93 5.80 3.25
N ARG A 63 -48.04 6.16 4.19
CA ARG A 63 -48.39 6.85 5.45
C ARG A 63 -48.24 8.37 5.38
N GLY A 64 -47.77 8.93 4.26
CA GLY A 64 -47.50 10.36 4.12
C GLY A 64 -46.34 10.86 4.98
N LEU A 65 -45.37 10.00 5.29
CA LEU A 65 -44.19 10.28 6.12
C LEU A 65 -42.87 10.23 5.32
N GLU A 66 -42.95 10.32 3.99
CA GLU A 66 -41.80 10.20 3.07
C GLU A 66 -40.65 11.15 3.44
N GLU A 67 -40.94 12.44 3.63
CA GLU A 67 -39.94 13.46 3.97
C GLU A 67 -39.25 13.19 5.32
N LEU A 68 -39.99 12.74 6.34
CA LEU A 68 -39.41 12.39 7.64
C LEU A 68 -38.56 11.11 7.58
N PHE A 69 -38.94 10.17 6.71
CA PHE A 69 -38.19 8.94 6.51
C PHE A 69 -36.88 9.20 5.75
N GLU A 70 -36.92 10.00 4.68
CA GLU A 70 -35.73 10.40 3.92
C GLU A 70 -34.73 11.13 4.83
N VAL A 71 -35.18 12.07 5.67
CA VAL A 71 -34.30 12.77 6.62
C VAL A 71 -33.63 11.81 7.63
N GLU A 72 -34.34 10.77 8.10
CA GLU A 72 -33.73 9.80 9.02
C GLU A 72 -32.72 8.89 8.31
N ILE A 73 -32.97 8.49 7.06
CA ILE A 73 -32.01 7.73 6.25
C ILE A 73 -30.77 8.59 6.00
N GLU A 74 -30.93 9.83 5.53
CA GLU A 74 -29.81 10.77 5.33
C GLU A 74 -28.99 10.95 6.61
N ARG A 75 -29.65 11.08 7.77
CA ARG A 75 -28.97 11.17 9.06
C ARG A 75 -28.16 9.92 9.39
N LEU A 76 -28.67 8.73 9.09
CA LEU A 76 -27.96 7.46 9.32
C LEU A 76 -26.77 7.30 8.38
N GLU A 77 -26.92 7.68 7.11
CA GLU A 77 -25.82 7.70 6.13
C GLU A 77 -24.73 8.70 6.53
N GLU A 78 -25.10 9.91 6.92
CA GLU A 78 -24.17 10.95 7.37
C GLU A 78 -23.42 10.53 8.65
N ASP A 79 -24.12 9.93 9.63
CA ASP A 79 -23.48 9.39 10.85
C ASP A 79 -22.49 8.26 10.52
N LEU A 80 -22.80 7.41 9.54
CA LEU A 80 -21.93 6.31 9.11
C LEU A 80 -20.68 6.84 8.40
N ASP A 81 -20.87 7.75 7.45
CA ASP A 81 -19.77 8.37 6.70
C ASP A 81 -18.87 9.21 7.63
N ALA A 82 -19.46 9.97 8.57
CA ALA A 82 -18.70 10.72 9.57
C ALA A 82 -17.82 9.80 10.45
N ARG A 83 -18.34 8.66 10.90
CA ARG A 83 -17.56 7.67 11.67
C ARG A 83 -16.41 7.09 10.85
N ARG A 84 -16.63 6.85 9.55
CA ARG A 84 -15.60 6.35 8.63
C ARG A 84 -14.49 7.37 8.41
N ASP A 85 -14.86 8.63 8.20
CA ASP A 85 -13.91 9.73 7.99
C ASP A 85 -13.14 10.08 9.26
N GLU A 86 -13.79 10.05 10.43
CA GLU A 86 -13.13 10.25 11.72
C GLU A 86 -12.07 9.15 11.97
N TYR A 87 -12.38 7.88 11.68
CA TYR A 87 -11.43 6.77 11.82
C TYR A 87 -10.16 6.96 10.99
N MET A 88 -10.29 7.42 9.74
CA MET A 88 -9.16 7.64 8.84
C MET A 88 -8.38 8.92 9.15
N SER A 89 -9.09 10.01 9.46
CA SER A 89 -8.47 11.30 9.76
C SER A 89 -7.78 11.32 11.13
N ALA A 90 -8.38 10.69 12.15
CA ALA A 90 -7.77 10.55 13.47
C ALA A 90 -6.44 9.79 13.40
N ALA A 91 -6.38 8.70 12.64
CA ALA A 91 -5.14 7.94 12.45
C ALA A 91 -4.01 8.81 11.87
N PHE A 92 -4.31 9.64 10.87
CA PHE A 92 -3.32 10.58 10.33
C PHE A 92 -2.91 11.65 11.34
N THR A 93 -3.88 12.28 12.02
CA THR A 93 -3.62 13.34 12.99
C THR A 93 -2.83 12.83 14.20
N ASP A 94 -3.09 11.61 14.67
CA ASP A 94 -2.41 11.02 15.81
C ASP A 94 -0.97 10.63 15.50
N VAL A 95 -0.72 10.15 14.28
CA VAL A 95 0.64 9.92 13.78
C VAL A 95 1.46 11.22 13.74
N PHE A 96 0.89 12.31 13.23
CA PHE A 96 1.61 13.60 13.14
C PHE A 96 1.73 14.33 14.48
N SER A 97 0.74 14.18 15.37
CA SER A 97 0.76 14.80 16.70
C SER A 97 1.54 13.98 17.74
N GLY A 98 1.95 12.75 17.40
CA GLY A 98 2.68 11.86 18.28
C GLY A 98 1.82 11.19 19.36
N ARG A 99 0.49 11.32 19.27
CA ARG A 99 -0.47 10.73 20.23
C ARG A 99 -0.51 9.20 20.20
N PHE A 100 -0.11 8.58 19.09
CA PHE A 100 0.06 7.12 19.01
C PHE A 100 1.03 6.53 20.06
N LEU A 101 1.93 7.36 20.64
CA LEU A 101 2.84 6.93 21.72
C LEU A 101 2.16 6.87 23.09
N THR A 102 1.04 7.57 23.27
CA THR A 102 0.33 7.68 24.56
C THR A 102 -0.95 6.87 24.60
N ASP A 103 -1.67 6.80 23.49
CA ASP A 103 -3.07 6.35 23.48
C ASP A 103 -3.23 4.89 22.97
N GLY A 104 -2.12 4.27 22.54
CA GLY A 104 -2.09 2.97 21.88
C GLY A 104 -1.92 3.13 20.37
N VAL A 105 -1.75 2.02 19.64
CA VAL A 105 -1.55 2.04 18.19
C VAL A 105 -2.68 1.29 17.50
N SER A 106 -3.46 2.00 16.69
CA SER A 106 -4.54 1.43 15.87
C SER A 106 -4.03 0.86 14.53
N LEU A 107 -4.81 -0.02 13.89
CA LEU A 107 -4.42 -0.61 12.59
C LEU A 107 -4.22 0.45 11.48
N PRO A 108 -5.10 1.45 11.32
CA PRO A 108 -4.91 2.50 10.31
C PRO A 108 -3.68 3.36 10.59
N GLU A 109 -3.38 3.66 11.86
CA GLU A 109 -2.14 4.37 12.23
C GLU A 109 -0.91 3.59 11.78
N ILE A 110 -0.88 2.27 12.04
CA ILE A 110 0.21 1.40 11.57
C ILE A 110 0.32 1.46 10.04
N HIS A 111 -0.80 1.41 9.32
CA HIS A 111 -0.83 1.49 7.86
C HIS A 111 -0.26 2.82 7.34
N VAL A 112 -0.66 3.94 7.93
CA VAL A 112 -0.15 5.28 7.56
C VAL A 112 1.33 5.40 7.90
N LEU A 113 1.75 4.97 9.10
CA LEU A 113 3.15 4.99 9.53
C LEU A 113 4.04 4.13 8.63
N LEU A 114 3.62 2.91 8.32
CA LEU A 114 4.34 2.02 7.42
C LEU A 114 4.39 2.62 6.01
N GLY A 115 3.30 3.20 5.50
CA GLY A 115 3.27 3.90 4.22
C GLY A 115 4.28 5.07 4.14
N LEU A 116 4.32 5.92 5.17
CA LEU A 116 5.30 7.00 5.28
C LEU A 116 6.75 6.47 5.39
N SER A 117 6.95 5.38 6.15
CA SER A 117 8.26 4.73 6.26
C SER A 117 8.73 4.17 4.92
N ILE A 118 7.84 3.58 4.11
CA ILE A 118 8.13 3.09 2.75
C ILE A 118 8.52 4.24 1.83
N LEU A 119 7.85 5.39 1.93
CA LEU A 119 8.17 6.58 1.16
C LEU A 119 9.58 7.10 1.51
N LEU A 120 9.93 7.15 2.79
CA LEU A 120 11.28 7.50 3.25
C LEU A 120 12.33 6.47 2.81
N LEU A 121 12.03 5.17 2.88
CA LEU A 121 12.90 4.11 2.38
C LEU A 121 13.08 4.21 0.86
N GLY A 122 12.02 4.50 0.12
CA GLY A 122 12.06 4.76 -1.31
C GLY A 122 13.01 5.90 -1.63
N MET A 123 12.90 7.02 -0.91
CA MET A 123 13.81 8.16 -1.03
C MET A 123 15.25 7.75 -0.74
N ALA A 124 15.50 7.06 0.39
CA ALA A 124 16.82 6.58 0.75
C ALA A 124 17.40 5.65 -0.33
N ARG A 125 16.59 4.78 -0.94
CA ARG A 125 17.00 3.89 -2.03
C ARG A 125 17.36 4.65 -3.30
N VAL A 126 16.55 5.61 -3.72
CA VAL A 126 16.81 6.44 -4.90
C VAL A 126 18.08 7.26 -4.69
N LEU A 127 18.24 7.90 -3.54
CA LEU A 127 19.45 8.63 -3.18
C LEU A 127 20.68 7.71 -3.15
N TRP A 128 20.58 6.56 -2.46
CA TRP A 128 21.68 5.61 -2.41
C TRP A 128 22.10 5.11 -3.79
N ARG A 129 21.12 4.85 -4.67
CA ARG A 129 21.34 4.48 -6.06
C ARG A 129 21.97 5.61 -6.89
N ALA A 130 21.62 6.87 -6.62
CA ALA A 130 22.25 8.00 -7.29
C ALA A 130 23.74 8.14 -6.95
N PHE A 131 24.14 7.76 -5.73
CA PHE A 131 25.54 7.86 -5.26
C PHE A 131 26.35 6.57 -5.35
N THR A 132 25.73 5.44 -5.71
CA THR A 132 26.39 4.14 -5.72
C THR A 132 26.16 3.42 -7.05
N PRO A 133 27.22 3.10 -7.82
CA PRO A 133 27.06 2.42 -9.10
C PRO A 133 26.44 1.02 -8.90
N LEU A 134 25.80 0.48 -9.94
CA LEU A 134 25.38 -0.91 -9.93
C LEU A 134 26.58 -1.86 -10.07
N PRO A 135 26.54 -3.03 -9.42
CA PRO A 135 27.49 -4.09 -9.76
C PRO A 135 27.29 -4.56 -11.21
N PRO A 136 28.29 -5.25 -11.79
CA PRO A 136 28.16 -5.80 -13.14
C PRO A 136 26.97 -6.78 -13.23
N TRP A 137 26.41 -6.88 -14.44
CA TRP A 137 25.36 -7.87 -14.75
C TRP A 137 25.85 -9.29 -14.46
N ALA A 138 24.95 -10.16 -14.02
CA ALA A 138 25.28 -11.57 -13.91
C ALA A 138 25.55 -12.15 -15.31
N PRO A 139 26.59 -13.00 -15.48
CA PRO A 139 27.01 -13.49 -16.79
C PRO A 139 25.95 -14.37 -17.47
N TYR A 140 25.08 -15.00 -16.69
CA TYR A 140 24.01 -15.88 -17.16
C TYR A 140 22.73 -15.16 -17.60
N LEU A 141 22.60 -13.85 -17.36
CA LEU A 141 21.40 -13.10 -17.77
C LEU A 141 21.44 -12.82 -19.27
N GLU A 142 20.38 -13.23 -19.95
CA GLU A 142 20.17 -12.96 -21.37
C GLU A 142 19.88 -11.46 -21.60
N PRO A 143 20.12 -10.89 -22.80
CA PRO A 143 19.89 -9.47 -23.06
C PRO A 143 18.45 -9.01 -22.78
N GLY A 144 17.47 -9.87 -23.06
CA GLY A 144 16.06 -9.62 -22.75
C GLY A 144 15.79 -9.55 -21.25
N GLU A 145 16.40 -10.45 -20.46
CA GLU A 145 16.28 -10.48 -19.01
C GLU A 145 16.92 -9.24 -18.36
N ARG A 146 18.05 -8.75 -18.88
CA ARG A 146 18.68 -7.49 -18.41
C ARG A 146 17.79 -6.27 -18.66
N ARG A 147 17.11 -6.23 -19.82
CA ARG A 147 16.14 -5.16 -20.11
C ARG A 147 14.95 -5.25 -19.18
N LEU A 148 14.42 -6.45 -18.95
CA LEU A 148 13.33 -6.69 -18.00
C LEU A 148 13.72 -6.25 -16.58
N GLU A 149 14.89 -6.67 -16.06
CA GLU A 149 15.37 -6.26 -14.73
C GLU A 149 15.49 -4.74 -14.63
N THR A 150 15.99 -4.07 -15.67
CA THR A 150 16.08 -2.59 -15.70
C THR A 150 14.70 -1.93 -15.65
N VAL A 151 13.71 -2.47 -16.37
CA VAL A 151 12.33 -1.95 -16.36
C VAL A 151 11.66 -2.20 -15.01
N LEU A 152 11.76 -3.42 -14.49
CA LEU A 152 11.20 -3.80 -13.19
C LEU A 152 11.80 -2.95 -12.07
N GLU A 153 13.11 -2.71 -12.09
CA GLU A 153 13.77 -1.85 -11.10
C GLU A 153 13.15 -0.45 -11.08
N LYS A 154 12.98 0.18 -12.25
CA LYS A 154 12.37 1.51 -12.37
C LYS A 154 10.92 1.49 -11.90
N LEU A 155 10.13 0.52 -12.34
CA LEU A 155 8.73 0.38 -11.95
C LEU A 155 8.60 0.21 -10.43
N LEU A 156 9.38 -0.68 -9.82
CA LEU A 156 9.38 -0.90 -8.37
C LEU A 156 9.75 0.39 -7.63
N LEU A 157 10.86 1.04 -8.01
CA LEU A 157 11.30 2.31 -7.40
C LEU A 157 10.23 3.40 -7.52
N THR A 158 9.58 3.53 -8.67
CA THR A 158 8.48 4.49 -8.86
C THR A 158 7.27 4.13 -8.00
N MET A 159 6.90 2.85 -7.92
CA MET A 159 5.74 2.41 -7.14
C MET A 159 5.92 2.57 -5.64
N LEU A 160 7.17 2.60 -5.13
CA LEU A 160 7.45 2.98 -3.73
C LEU A 160 6.99 4.39 -3.37
N PHE A 161 6.73 5.25 -4.36
CA PHE A 161 6.17 6.59 -4.16
C PHE A 161 4.70 6.66 -4.58
N VAL A 162 4.33 6.08 -5.72
CA VAL A 162 2.96 6.16 -6.26
C VAL A 162 1.94 5.55 -5.29
N VAL A 163 2.22 4.38 -4.73
CA VAL A 163 1.29 3.72 -3.79
C VAL A 163 1.07 4.56 -2.52
N PRO A 164 2.10 4.93 -1.73
CA PRO A 164 1.87 5.74 -0.53
C PRO A 164 1.34 7.14 -0.85
N PHE A 165 1.72 7.73 -1.98
CA PHE A 165 1.21 9.05 -2.38
C PHE A 165 -0.29 9.02 -2.71
N THR A 166 -0.76 8.02 -3.46
CA THR A 166 -2.21 7.82 -3.68
C THR A 166 -2.95 7.54 -2.37
N GLY A 167 -2.32 6.87 -1.41
CA GLY A 167 -2.89 6.65 -0.08
C GLY A 167 -3.02 7.94 0.73
N LEU A 168 -2.04 8.85 0.64
CA LEU A 168 -2.15 10.18 1.25
C LEU A 168 -3.27 11.01 0.59
N LEU A 169 -3.46 10.91 -0.73
CA LEU A 169 -4.53 11.63 -1.42
C LEU A 169 -5.93 11.19 -0.97
N LEU A 170 -6.11 9.94 -0.51
CA LEU A 170 -7.38 9.49 0.10
C LEU A 170 -7.77 10.31 1.33
N ILE A 171 -6.79 10.86 2.05
CA ILE A 171 -7.02 11.60 3.29
C ILE A 171 -7.46 13.04 3.01
N PHE A 172 -7.14 13.59 1.83
CA PHE A 172 -7.30 15.02 1.53
C PHE A 172 -8.22 15.32 0.35
N GLY A 173 -8.72 14.32 -0.38
CA GLY A 173 -9.42 14.53 -1.65
C GLY A 173 -10.88 14.07 -1.65
N ASP A 174 -11.75 14.86 -2.27
CA ASP A 174 -13.19 14.59 -2.42
C ASP A 174 -13.54 13.59 -3.56
N ILE A 175 -12.53 13.12 -4.33
CA ILE A 175 -12.68 12.26 -5.52
C ILE A 175 -12.29 10.82 -5.14
N ASP A 176 -12.92 9.80 -5.75
CA ASP A 176 -12.65 8.34 -5.60
C ASP A 176 -11.18 7.90 -5.88
N TRP A 177 -10.22 8.39 -5.09
CA TRP A 177 -8.82 7.97 -5.12
C TRP A 177 -8.65 6.52 -4.66
N LEU A 178 -9.71 5.90 -4.13
CA LEU A 178 -9.72 4.51 -3.66
C LEU A 178 -9.39 3.55 -4.78
N ALA A 179 -10.06 3.70 -5.93
CA ALA A 179 -9.79 2.88 -7.11
C ALA A 179 -8.36 3.08 -7.62
N ALA A 180 -7.83 4.31 -7.56
CA ALA A 180 -6.46 4.61 -7.95
C ALA A 180 -5.43 3.98 -7.01
N HIS A 181 -5.67 4.02 -5.70
CA HIS A 181 -4.80 3.42 -4.70
C HIS A 181 -4.78 1.89 -4.81
N ILE A 182 -5.95 1.25 -4.89
CA ILE A 182 -6.07 -0.20 -5.11
C ILE A 182 -5.42 -0.59 -6.44
N GLY A 183 -5.70 0.15 -7.52
CA GLY A 183 -5.08 -0.08 -8.82
C GLY A 183 -3.55 -0.02 -8.78
N ALA A 184 -2.99 0.96 -8.07
CA ALA A 184 -1.54 1.09 -7.87
C ALA A 184 -0.95 -0.10 -7.08
N GLN A 185 -1.65 -0.59 -6.06
CA GLN A 185 -1.25 -1.77 -5.30
C GLN A 185 -1.24 -3.03 -6.19
N VAL A 186 -2.28 -3.26 -6.98
CA VAL A 186 -2.36 -4.41 -7.91
C VAL A 186 -1.19 -4.37 -8.90
N VAL A 187 -0.89 -3.21 -9.47
CA VAL A 187 0.26 -3.03 -10.36
C VAL A 187 1.57 -3.34 -9.63
N LEU A 188 1.78 -2.81 -8.42
CA LEU A 188 2.97 -3.10 -7.61
C LEU A 188 3.12 -4.61 -7.37
N LEU A 189 2.04 -5.30 -6.98
CA LEU A 189 2.05 -6.75 -6.73
C LEU A 189 2.38 -7.55 -7.98
N LEU A 190 1.83 -7.19 -9.15
CA LEU A 190 2.17 -7.82 -10.42
C LEU A 190 3.66 -7.63 -10.76
N VAL A 191 4.19 -6.42 -10.58
CA VAL A 191 5.62 -6.14 -10.82
C VAL A 191 6.50 -6.93 -9.85
N ILE A 192 6.13 -7.01 -8.56
CA ILE A 192 6.82 -7.84 -7.55
C ILE A 192 6.77 -9.32 -7.97
N ALA A 193 5.61 -9.82 -8.39
CA ALA A 193 5.46 -11.22 -8.81
C ALA A 193 6.37 -11.56 -9.99
N VAL A 194 6.46 -10.68 -10.99
CA VAL A 194 7.39 -10.85 -12.12
C VAL A 194 8.85 -10.79 -11.65
N HIS A 195 9.19 -9.84 -10.77
CA HIS A 195 10.55 -9.70 -10.21
C HIS A 195 10.98 -10.94 -9.42
N VAL A 196 10.15 -11.40 -8.49
CA VAL A 196 10.40 -12.61 -7.69
C VAL A 196 10.41 -13.84 -8.58
N GLY A 197 9.49 -13.94 -9.54
CA GLY A 197 9.44 -15.05 -10.50
C GLY A 197 10.72 -15.20 -11.31
N LEU A 198 11.32 -14.10 -11.76
CA LEU A 198 12.63 -14.10 -12.43
C LEU A 198 13.73 -14.62 -11.49
N VAL A 199 13.79 -14.11 -10.26
CA VAL A 199 14.80 -14.54 -9.26
C VAL A 199 14.64 -16.02 -8.93
N LEU A 200 13.41 -16.50 -8.72
CA LEU A 200 13.11 -17.89 -8.41
C LEU A 200 13.44 -18.81 -9.60
N ARG A 201 13.16 -18.39 -10.84
CA ARG A 201 13.55 -19.15 -12.05
C ARG A 201 15.06 -19.38 -12.08
N HIS A 202 15.87 -18.34 -11.84
CA HIS A 202 17.32 -18.49 -11.83
C HIS A 202 17.85 -19.21 -10.59
N THR A 203 17.15 -19.15 -9.46
CA THR A 203 17.60 -19.80 -8.22
C THR A 203 17.22 -21.28 -8.19
N VAL A 204 16.00 -21.63 -8.57
CA VAL A 204 15.43 -22.99 -8.44
C VAL A 204 15.56 -23.80 -9.73
N VAL A 205 15.20 -23.20 -10.88
CA VAL A 205 15.15 -23.93 -12.17
C VAL A 205 16.52 -23.98 -12.82
N ARG A 206 17.16 -22.81 -13.00
CA ARG A 206 18.48 -22.73 -13.66
C ARG A 206 19.66 -22.96 -12.69
N ARG A 207 19.42 -22.81 -11.38
CA ARG A 207 20.41 -22.99 -10.29
C ARG A 207 21.64 -22.08 -10.42
N ASP A 208 21.46 -20.90 -11.00
CA ASP A 208 22.47 -19.85 -11.16
C ASP A 208 22.70 -19.04 -9.87
N GLY A 209 21.86 -19.26 -8.84
CA GLY A 209 22.02 -18.66 -7.52
C GLY A 209 21.78 -17.14 -7.46
N GLN A 210 20.91 -16.60 -8.33
CA GLN A 210 20.62 -15.16 -8.41
C GLN A 210 20.20 -14.55 -7.04
N LEU A 211 19.45 -15.28 -6.21
CA LEU A 211 19.07 -14.83 -4.86
C LEU A 211 20.30 -14.53 -3.97
N TRP A 212 21.37 -15.33 -4.05
CA TRP A 212 22.57 -15.17 -3.23
C TRP A 212 23.33 -13.87 -3.49
N ARG A 213 23.03 -13.17 -4.60
CA ARG A 213 23.60 -11.84 -4.86
C ARG A 213 22.99 -10.78 -3.93
N MET A 214 21.79 -11.02 -3.40
CA MET A 214 21.05 -10.09 -2.53
C MET A 214 20.98 -10.51 -1.07
N VAL A 215 21.35 -11.76 -0.72
CA VAL A 215 21.56 -12.23 0.66
C VAL A 215 23.01 -11.95 1.07
#